data_AF-A4AWR0-F1
#
_entry.id   AF-A4AWR0-F1
#
_cell.length_a   1.000
_cell.length_b   1.000
_cell.length_c   1.000
_cell.angle_alpha   90.00
_cell.angle_beta   90.00
_cell.angle_gamma   90.00
#
_symmetry.space_group_name_H-M   'P 1'
#
loop_
_entity.id
_entity.type
_entity.pdbx_description
1 polymer ?
#
loop_
_entity_poly.entity_id
_entity_poly.type
_entity_poly.pdbx_seq_one_letter_code
_entity_poly.pdbx_strand_id
1 'polypeptide(L)'
;MIHKKQKSQSSKKVNPFIGLLLFIISIFLVVFTGPLGFIYGVFHALFTKGFSGVGEFFLKLAISIDQLGNVVMQHLLNLLWVKKGGYRFGNRDETISSALGKNKQENTLTGFGKVVDRLLDIIDNNHSLNSIDYHVEPND
;
A
#
# COMPACT_ATOMS: atom_id res chain seq x y z
N MET A 1 20.37 -7.02 -16.05
CA MET A 1 19.03 -7.39 -15.57
C MET A 1 19.21 -8.18 -14.27
N ILE A 2 19.22 -7.50 -13.12
CA ILE A 2 19.50 -8.14 -11.84
C ILE A 2 18.19 -8.74 -11.31
N HIS A 3 18.05 -10.06 -11.43
CA HIS A 3 17.01 -10.80 -10.72
C HIS A 3 17.29 -10.70 -9.22
N LYS A 4 16.63 -9.75 -8.54
CA LYS A 4 16.56 -9.69 -7.08
C LYS A 4 15.82 -10.96 -6.65
N LYS A 5 16.57 -12.01 -6.30
CA LYS A 5 16.04 -13.26 -5.72
C LYS A 5 15.13 -12.85 -4.56
N GLN A 6 13.81 -13.03 -4.74
CA GLN A 6 12.88 -12.97 -3.63
C GLN A 6 13.33 -14.02 -2.63
N LYS A 7 13.91 -13.54 -1.53
CA LYS A 7 14.29 -14.36 -0.39
C LYS A 7 12.96 -14.90 0.15
N SER A 8 12.61 -16.13 -0.23
CA SER A 8 11.48 -16.87 0.34
C SER A 8 11.65 -16.84 1.85
N GLN A 9 10.95 -15.91 2.51
CA GLN A 9 10.86 -15.90 3.96
C GLN A 9 10.11 -17.18 4.29
N SER A 10 10.87 -18.18 4.76
CA SER A 10 10.32 -19.37 5.43
C SER A 10 9.21 -18.90 6.34
N SER A 11 7.97 -19.27 6.01
CA SER A 11 6.79 -18.84 6.75
C SER A 11 6.90 -19.40 8.16
N LYS A 12 7.47 -18.61 9.07
CA LYS A 12 7.51 -18.98 10.48
C LYS A 12 6.07 -19.19 10.90
N LYS A 13 5.73 -20.40 11.32
CA LYS A 13 4.35 -20.76 11.70
C LYS A 13 3.91 -19.84 12.84
N VAL A 14 3.05 -18.88 12.53
CA VAL A 14 2.55 -17.91 13.51
C VAL A 14 1.38 -18.55 14.25
N ASN A 15 1.38 -18.47 15.58
CA ASN A 15 0.22 -18.87 16.37
C ASN A 15 -0.93 -17.86 16.11
N PRO A 16 -2.14 -18.30 15.72
CA PRO A 16 -3.25 -17.40 15.38
C PRO A 16 -3.60 -16.43 16.51
N PHE A 17 -3.48 -16.85 17.78
CA PHE A 17 -3.72 -15.98 18.93
C PHE A 17 -2.68 -14.86 19.03
N ILE A 18 -1.41 -15.16 18.74
CA ILE A 18 -0.34 -14.15 18.73
C ILE A 18 -0.61 -13.14 17.61
N GLY A 19 -1.03 -13.60 16.44
CA GLY A 19 -1.39 -12.72 15.33
C GLY A 19 -2.54 -11.76 15.68
N LEU A 20 -3.61 -12.29 16.26
CA LEU A 20 -4.76 -11.48 16.71
C LEU A 20 -4.36 -10.48 17.80
N LEU A 21 -3.57 -10.91 18.78
CA LEU A 21 -3.09 -10.05 19.87
C LEU A 21 -2.24 -8.89 19.33
N LEU A 22 -1.29 -9.18 18.43
CA LEU A 22 -0.46 -8.14 17.81
C LEU A 22 -1.33 -7.14 17.04
N PHE A 23 -2.33 -7.60 16.29
CA PHE A 23 -3.25 -6.72 15.58
C PHE A 23 -4.00 -5.76 16.53
N ILE A 24 -4.56 -6.28 17.63
CA ILE A 24 -5.27 -5.46 18.63
C ILE A 24 -4.33 -4.42 19.26
N ILE A 25 -3.11 -4.84 19.63
CA ILE A 25 -2.11 -3.93 20.20
C ILE A 25 -1.70 -2.85 19.18
N SER A 26 -1.50 -3.22 17.91
CA SER A 26 -1.17 -2.25 16.86
C SER A 26 -2.26 -1.19 16.68
N ILE A 27 -3.54 -1.58 16.66
CA ILE A 27 -4.65 -0.64 16.59
C ILE A 27 -4.68 0.26 17.82
N PHE A 28 -4.53 -0.31 19.02
CA PHE A 28 -4.46 0.46 20.26
C PHE A 28 -3.35 1.53 20.19
N LEU A 29 -2.13 1.12 19.82
CA LEU A 29 -1.01 2.05 19.71
C LEU A 29 -1.31 3.18 18.72
N VAL A 30 -1.79 2.87 17.52
CA VAL A 30 -2.11 3.90 16.51
C VAL A 30 -3.19 4.87 17.01
N VAL A 31 -4.23 4.39 17.69
CA VAL A 31 -5.30 5.27 18.20
C VAL A 31 -4.79 6.24 19.28
N PHE A 32 -3.93 5.76 20.20
CA PHE A 32 -3.49 6.58 21.33
C PHE A 32 -2.23 7.40 21.05
N THR A 33 -1.29 6.88 20.27
CA THR A 33 -0.01 7.57 19.98
C THR A 33 0.02 8.20 18.59
N GLY A 34 -0.79 7.70 17.65
CA GLY A 34 -0.85 8.19 16.27
C GLY A 34 -1.20 9.68 16.15
N PRO A 35 -2.21 10.22 16.88
CA PRO A 35 -2.51 11.65 16.83
C PRO A 35 -1.32 12.52 17.27
N LEU A 36 -0.61 12.11 18.33
CA LEU A 36 0.58 12.82 18.81
C LEU A 36 1.73 12.74 17.79
N GLY A 37 1.99 11.55 17.25
CA GLY A 37 3.00 11.33 16.21
C GLY A 37 2.71 12.11 14.94
N PHE A 38 1.44 12.20 14.54
CA PHE A 38 0.99 12.97 13.39
C PHE A 38 1.25 14.47 13.57
N ILE A 39 0.82 15.05 14.71
CA ILE A 39 1.04 16.47 15.01
C ILE A 39 2.54 16.78 15.00
N TYR A 40 3.33 16.00 15.72
CA TYR A 40 4.79 16.18 15.75
C TYR A 40 5.40 16.04 14.35
N GLY A 41 4.98 15.04 13.57
CA GLY A 41 5.47 14.79 12.22
C GLY A 41 5.21 15.97 11.27
N VAL A 42 4.01 16.56 11.32
CA VAL A 42 3.66 17.75 10.52
C VAL A 42 4.57 18.93 10.87
N PHE A 43 4.72 19.24 12.17
CA PHE A 43 5.59 20.34 12.59
C PHE A 43 7.05 20.08 12.25
N HIS A 44 7.55 18.87 12.50
CA HIS A 44 8.91 18.49 12.17
C HIS A 44 9.18 18.64 10.68
N ALA A 45 8.30 18.14 9.81
CA ALA A 45 8.42 18.27 8.37
C ALA A 45 8.37 19.74 7.91
N LEU A 46 7.48 20.54 8.52
CA LEU A 46 7.37 21.97 8.23
C LEU A 46 8.64 22.74 8.61
N PHE A 47 9.21 22.49 9.79
CA PHE A 47 10.38 23.20 10.27
C PHE A 47 11.69 22.75 9.61
N THR A 48 11.76 21.51 9.11
CA THR A 48 12.98 20.99 8.46
C THR A 48 13.01 21.23 6.95
N LYS A 49 11.85 21.12 6.27
CA LYS A 49 11.76 21.14 4.80
C LYS A 49 10.61 22.03 4.26
N GLY A 50 9.94 22.81 5.11
CA GLY A 50 8.83 23.67 4.70
C GLY A 50 7.62 22.91 4.16
N PHE A 51 6.83 23.56 3.32
CA PHE A 51 5.63 22.97 2.72
C PHE A 51 5.92 21.73 1.87
N SER A 52 7.07 21.67 1.20
CA SER A 52 7.49 20.49 0.45
C SER A 52 7.68 19.28 1.36
N GLY A 53 8.30 19.46 2.52
CA GLY A 53 8.43 18.40 3.53
C GLY A 53 7.10 17.91 4.07
N VAL A 54 6.16 18.84 4.32
CA VAL A 54 4.80 18.48 4.73
C VAL A 54 4.12 17.64 3.65
N GLY A 55 4.27 17.99 2.38
CA GLY A 55 3.80 17.19 1.24
C GLY A 55 4.40 15.79 1.21
N GLU A 56 5.73 15.66 1.35
CA GLU A 56 6.42 14.35 1.45
C GLU A 56 5.87 13.51 2.61
N PHE A 57 5.62 14.12 3.77
CA PHE A 57 5.06 13.42 4.93
C PHE A 57 3.64 12.90 4.67
N PHE A 58 2.76 13.71 4.10
CA PHE A 58 1.42 13.28 3.72
C PHE A 58 1.44 12.18 2.65
N LEU A 59 2.36 12.26 1.68
CA LEU A 59 2.53 11.21 0.67
C LEU A 59 2.95 9.88 1.32
N LYS A 60 3.90 9.89 2.27
CA LYS A 60 4.30 8.70 3.04
C LYS A 60 3.13 8.09 3.82
N LEU A 61 2.29 8.92 4.43
CA LEU A 61 1.07 8.47 5.11
C LEU A 61 0.05 7.86 4.14
N ALA A 62 -0.18 8.50 2.99
CA ALA A 62 -1.09 8.00 1.96
C ALA A 62 -0.67 6.62 1.45
N ILE A 63 0.61 6.44 1.12
CA ILE A 63 1.18 5.15 0.69
C ILE A 63 0.99 4.08 1.77
N SER A 64 1.25 4.44 3.04
CA SER A 64 1.11 3.50 4.17
C SER A 64 -0.33 3.04 4.39
N ILE A 65 -1.29 3.96 4.24
CA ILE A 65 -2.74 3.65 4.32
C ILE A 65 -3.16 2.76 3.15
N ASP A 66 -2.66 3.04 1.94
CA ASP A 66 -2.94 2.26 0.75
C ASP A 66 -2.40 0.81 0.88
N GLN A 67 -1.17 0.65 1.38
CA GLN A 67 -0.58 -0.66 1.70
C GLN A 67 -1.42 -1.43 2.75
N LEU A 68 -1.87 -0.76 3.82
CA LEU A 68 -2.77 -1.38 4.79
C LEU A 68 -4.07 -1.84 4.12
N GLY A 69 -4.65 -1.00 3.25
CA GLY A 69 -5.83 -1.33 2.46
C GLY A 69 -5.62 -2.56 1.58
N ASN A 70 -4.46 -2.70 0.95
CA ASN A 70 -4.10 -3.85 0.13
C ASN A 70 -4.18 -5.17 0.92
N VAL A 71 -3.74 -5.17 2.18
CA VAL A 71 -3.83 -6.34 3.08
C VAL A 71 -5.25 -6.55 3.58
N VAL A 72 -5.88 -5.53 4.13
CA VAL A 72 -7.20 -5.63 4.78
C VAL A 72 -8.27 -6.08 3.78
N MET A 73 -8.25 -5.51 2.58
CA MET A 73 -9.27 -5.78 1.56
C MET A 73 -8.86 -6.88 0.59
N GLN A 74 -7.68 -7.52 0.77
CA GLN A 74 -7.09 -8.44 -0.22
C GLN A 74 -8.08 -9.48 -0.77
N HIS A 75 -8.89 -10.09 0.09
CA HIS A 75 -9.80 -11.16 -0.32
C HIS A 75 -10.96 -10.62 -1.16
N LEU A 76 -11.47 -9.44 -0.79
CA LEU A 76 -12.54 -8.77 -1.52
C LEU A 76 -12.05 -8.24 -2.87
N LEU A 77 -10.89 -7.57 -2.90
CA LEU A 77 -10.30 -7.05 -4.13
C LEU A 77 -9.94 -8.17 -5.10
N ASN A 78 -9.35 -9.26 -4.58
CA ASN A 78 -9.03 -10.44 -5.38
C ASN A 78 -10.27 -11.13 -5.97
N LEU A 79 -11.42 -11.06 -5.29
CA LEU A 79 -12.67 -11.61 -5.77
C LEU A 79 -13.31 -10.71 -6.83
N LEU A 80 -13.34 -9.40 -6.58
CA LEU A 80 -14.09 -8.44 -7.39
C LEU A 80 -13.30 -7.90 -8.57
N TRP A 81 -11.98 -7.69 -8.44
CA TRP A 81 -11.16 -6.92 -9.39
C TRP A 81 -10.25 -7.78 -10.24
N VAL A 82 -9.97 -9.03 -9.84
CA VAL A 82 -8.97 -9.89 -10.49
C VAL A 82 -9.64 -11.10 -11.11
N LYS A 83 -9.33 -11.39 -12.38
CA LYS A 83 -9.72 -12.63 -13.06
C LYS A 83 -8.90 -13.80 -12.53
N LYS A 84 -9.39 -15.02 -12.73
CA LYS A 84 -8.64 -16.24 -12.39
C LYS A 84 -7.26 -16.22 -13.07
N GLY A 85 -6.20 -16.36 -12.28
CA GLY A 85 -4.81 -16.36 -12.75
C GLY A 85 -4.12 -15.00 -12.76
N GLY A 86 -4.79 -13.92 -12.35
CA GLY A 86 -4.16 -12.59 -12.23
C GLY A 86 -3.31 -12.39 -10.98
N TYR A 87 -2.57 -11.28 -10.96
CA TYR A 87 -1.74 -10.84 -9.84
C TYR A 87 -2.60 -10.56 -8.60
N ARG A 88 -2.20 -11.05 -7.43
CA ARG A 88 -3.03 -11.01 -6.22
C ARG A 88 -2.74 -9.76 -5.38
N PHE A 89 -3.80 -9.13 -4.89
CA PHE A 89 -3.76 -8.18 -3.77
C PHE A 89 -3.38 -8.91 -2.48
N GLY A 90 -2.78 -8.17 -1.54
CA GLY A 90 -2.43 -8.69 -0.20
C GLY A 90 -0.96 -8.60 0.21
N ASN A 91 -0.09 -8.13 -0.67
CA ASN A 91 1.29 -7.88 -0.30
C ASN A 91 1.37 -6.62 0.58
N ARG A 92 1.76 -6.80 1.85
CA ARG A 92 1.83 -5.75 2.87
C ARG A 92 2.81 -4.62 2.53
N ASP A 93 3.77 -4.86 1.65
CA ASP A 93 4.78 -3.89 1.24
C ASP A 93 4.43 -3.24 -0.11
N GLU A 94 3.18 -3.40 -0.58
CA GLU A 94 2.69 -2.94 -1.89
C GLU A 94 1.34 -2.21 -1.77
N THR A 95 1.16 -1.13 -2.53
CA THR A 95 -0.09 -0.36 -2.57
C THR A 95 -1.18 -1.05 -3.40
N ILE A 96 -2.45 -0.70 -3.19
CA ILE A 96 -3.56 -1.18 -4.03
C ILE A 96 -3.33 -0.74 -5.47
N SER A 97 -2.92 0.52 -5.68
CA SER A 97 -2.69 1.08 -7.01
C SER A 97 -1.63 0.27 -7.79
N SER A 98 -0.56 -0.18 -7.13
CA SER A 98 0.52 -0.95 -7.74
C SER A 98 0.05 -2.34 -8.16
N ALA A 99 -0.66 -3.05 -7.28
CA ALA A 99 -1.25 -4.34 -7.57
C ALA A 99 -2.31 -4.26 -8.68
N LEU A 100 -3.10 -3.17 -8.71
CA LEU A 100 -4.05 -2.88 -9.78
C LEU A 100 -3.34 -2.63 -11.12
N GLY A 101 -2.25 -1.85 -11.12
CA GLY A 101 -1.41 -1.55 -12.28
C GLY A 101 -0.80 -2.80 -12.90
N LYS A 102 -0.27 -3.72 -12.09
CA LYS A 102 0.24 -5.03 -12.56
C LYS A 102 -0.85 -5.84 -13.27
N ASN A 103 -2.06 -5.88 -12.70
CA ASN A 103 -3.19 -6.55 -13.34
C ASN A 103 -3.67 -5.84 -14.61
N LYS A 104 -3.56 -4.51 -14.69
CA LYS A 104 -3.84 -3.73 -15.91
C LYS A 104 -2.86 -4.11 -17.02
N GLN A 105 -1.57 -4.14 -16.71
CA GLN A 105 -0.50 -4.53 -17.64
C GLN A 105 -0.68 -5.96 -18.16
N GLU A 106 -1.08 -6.89 -17.30
CA GLU A 106 -1.33 -8.29 -17.65
C GLU A 106 -2.75 -8.53 -18.25
N ASN A 107 -3.59 -7.51 -18.36
CA ASN A 107 -5.00 -7.61 -18.81
C ASN A 107 -5.87 -8.57 -17.97
N THR A 108 -5.50 -8.77 -16.71
CA THR A 108 -6.13 -9.69 -15.76
C THR A 108 -7.17 -9.03 -14.86
N LEU A 109 -7.48 -7.74 -15.06
CA LEU A 109 -8.59 -7.05 -14.39
C LEU A 109 -9.97 -7.52 -14.87
N THR A 110 -10.92 -7.62 -13.93
CA THR A 110 -12.36 -7.75 -14.22
C THR A 110 -12.93 -6.44 -14.77
N GLY A 111 -14.20 -6.46 -15.24
CA GLY A 111 -14.88 -5.24 -15.65
C GLY A 111 -14.95 -4.19 -14.54
N PHE A 112 -15.21 -4.62 -13.30
CA PHE A 112 -15.24 -3.73 -12.14
C PHE A 112 -13.85 -3.17 -11.81
N GLY A 113 -12.80 -4.02 -11.82
CA GLY A 113 -11.41 -3.56 -11.63
C GLY A 113 -10.99 -2.49 -12.66
N LYS A 114 -11.42 -2.63 -13.92
CA LYS A 114 -11.18 -1.62 -14.98
C LYS A 114 -11.94 -0.31 -14.78
N VAL A 115 -13.07 -0.32 -14.08
CA VAL A 115 -13.78 0.93 -13.73
C VAL A 115 -13.00 1.66 -12.64
N VAL A 116 -12.56 0.94 -11.62
CA VAL A 116 -11.75 1.51 -10.53
C VAL A 116 -10.44 2.09 -11.05
N ASP A 117 -9.74 1.37 -11.92
CA ASP A 117 -8.51 1.85 -12.56
C ASP A 117 -8.74 3.17 -13.33
N ARG A 118 -9.85 3.30 -14.05
CA ARG A 118 -10.22 4.54 -14.74
C ARG A 118 -10.54 5.69 -13.78
N LEU A 119 -11.12 5.40 -12.62
CA LEU A 119 -11.36 6.43 -11.61
C LEU A 119 -10.05 6.97 -11.03
N LEU A 120 -9.06 6.10 -10.82
CA LEU A 120 -7.73 6.51 -10.38
C LEU A 120 -7.01 7.33 -11.46
N ASP A 121 -7.14 6.95 -12.74
CA ASP A 121 -6.57 7.70 -13.87
C ASP A 121 -7.16 9.12 -14.01
N ILE A 122 -8.37 9.39 -13.49
CA ILE A 122 -8.96 10.75 -13.46
C ILE A 122 -8.29 11.64 -12.41
N ILE A 123 -7.86 11.06 -11.29
CA ILE A 123 -7.20 11.80 -10.20
C ILE A 123 -5.76 12.14 -10.61
N ASP A 124 -5.06 11.19 -11.23
CA ASP A 124 -3.69 11.32 -11.71
C ASP A 124 -3.51 10.43 -12.95
N ASN A 125 -3.01 11.00 -14.05
CA ASN A 125 -2.93 10.26 -15.31
C ASN A 125 -1.97 9.07 -15.19
N ASN A 126 -2.43 7.88 -15.54
CA ASN A 126 -1.69 6.62 -15.40
C ASN A 126 -1.28 6.30 -13.96
N HIS A 127 -2.06 6.74 -12.98
CA HIS A 127 -1.74 6.58 -11.55
C HIS A 127 -1.35 5.15 -11.18
N SER A 128 -2.12 4.15 -11.65
CA SER A 128 -1.88 2.74 -11.34
C SER A 128 -0.57 2.22 -11.94
N LEU A 129 -0.25 2.58 -13.19
CA LEU A 129 0.99 2.19 -13.86
C LEU A 129 2.21 2.87 -13.23
N ASN A 130 2.10 4.17 -12.93
CA ASN A 130 3.17 4.93 -12.28
C ASN A 130 3.49 4.37 -10.87
N SER A 131 2.49 3.80 -10.20
CA SER A 131 2.65 3.21 -8.87
C SER A 131 3.31 1.83 -8.82
N ILE A 132 3.54 1.19 -9.98
CA ILE A 132 4.25 -0.10 -10.03
C ILE A 132 5.69 0.04 -9.50
N ASP A 133 6.35 1.17 -9.81
CA ASP A 133 7.76 1.43 -9.46
C ASP A 133 7.94 2.17 -8.11
N TYR A 134 6.85 2.53 -7.41
CA TYR A 134 6.93 3.18 -6.09
C TYR A 134 7.58 2.31 -4.99
N HIS A 135 7.94 1.05 -5.30
CA HIS A 135 8.81 0.22 -4.46
C HIS A 135 10.24 0.74 -4.32
N VAL A 136 10.61 1.82 -5.00
CA VAL A 136 11.83 2.57 -4.71
C VAL A 136 11.50 3.56 -3.59
N GLU A 137 11.81 3.18 -2.36
CA GLU A 137 11.81 4.11 -1.21
C GLU A 137 12.45 5.44 -1.64
N PRO A 138 11.93 6.61 -1.20
CA PRO A 138 12.66 7.85 -1.43
C PRO A 138 14.05 7.69 -0.81
N ASN A 139 15.09 7.76 -1.64
CA ASN A 139 16.46 7.77 -1.16
C ASN A 139 16.59 8.99 -0.24
N ASP A 140 16.79 8.75 1.06
CA ASP A 140 17.13 9.79 2.03
C ASP A 140 18.43 10.50 1.63
#